data_AF-A0A654TS84-F1
#
_entry.id   AF-A0A654TS84-F1
#
_cell.length_a   1.000
_cell.length_b   1.000
_cell.length_c   1.000
_cell.angle_alpha   90.00
_cell.angle_beta   90.00
_cell.angle_gamma   90.00
#
_symmetry.space_group_name_H-M   'P 1'
#
loop_
_entity.id
_entity.type
_entity.pdbx_description
1 polymer ?
#
loop_
_entity_poly.entity_id
_entity_poly.type
_entity_poly.pdbx_seq_one_letter_code
_entity_poly.pdbx_strand_id
1 'polypeptide(L)'
;MSAAFTGSPAPTPPTLGEVADIIRRHGTLLAAHFGEDKGMRDIRKHIAWYLHGFPAGSALRRALAMVKTFDELDCLLDRLDGTVPFPDSATGARGRQGSPARVALPDGWLTDPDDCRVPEGADAMGSGG
;
A
#
# COMPACT_ATOMS: atom_id res chain seq x y z
N MET A 1 11.64 -13.20 2.87
CA MET A 1 11.82 -14.36 1.96
C MET A 1 13.10 -15.14 2.25
N SER A 2 14.26 -14.52 2.47
CA SER A 2 15.53 -15.24 2.75
C SER A 2 15.46 -16.28 3.89
N ALA A 3 14.84 -15.96 5.04
CA ALA A 3 14.73 -16.88 6.19
C ALA A 3 14.04 -18.22 5.87
N ALA A 4 13.04 -18.21 4.99
CA ALA A 4 12.33 -19.42 4.55
C ALA A 4 13.22 -20.34 3.69
N PHE A 5 14.24 -19.78 3.04
CA PHE A 5 15.18 -20.52 2.21
C PHE A 5 16.44 -20.97 2.97
N THR A 6 16.75 -20.34 4.11
CA THR A 6 17.93 -20.64 4.94
C THR A 6 17.62 -21.46 6.18
N GLY A 7 16.35 -21.81 6.42
CA GLY A 7 15.90 -22.52 7.63
C GLY A 7 16.02 -21.67 8.91
N SER A 8 16.25 -20.37 8.78
CA SER A 8 16.30 -19.45 9.92
C SER A 8 14.89 -19.02 10.32
N PRO A 9 14.63 -18.77 11.62
CA PRO A 9 13.33 -18.25 12.03
C PRO A 9 13.05 -16.91 11.35
N ALA A 10 11.78 -16.66 11.04
CA ALA A 10 11.37 -15.37 10.51
C ALA A 10 11.68 -14.28 11.54
N PRO A 11 12.16 -13.10 11.10
CA PRO A 11 12.38 -11.99 12.02
C PRO A 11 11.07 -11.57 12.68
N THR A 12 11.15 -11.18 13.94
CA THR A 12 10.00 -10.64 14.67
C THR A 12 9.45 -9.42 13.92
N PRO A 13 8.12 -9.36 13.70
CA PRO A 13 7.49 -8.20 13.08
C PRO A 13 7.69 -6.92 13.93
N PRO A 14 7.73 -5.73 13.29
CA PRO A 14 7.93 -4.47 13.99
C PRO A 14 6.70 -4.05 14.80
N THR A 15 6.94 -3.43 15.94
CA THR A 15 5.94 -2.69 16.73
C THR A 15 5.43 -1.45 16.00
N LEU A 16 4.33 -0.87 16.48
CA LEU A 16 3.80 0.37 15.92
C LEU A 16 4.80 1.54 16.06
N GLY A 17 5.62 1.55 17.11
CA GLY A 17 6.70 2.54 17.28
C GLY A 17 7.76 2.42 16.20
N GLU A 18 8.24 1.20 15.92
CA GLU A 18 9.21 0.96 14.85
C GLU A 18 8.61 1.27 13.46
N VAL A 19 7.31 1.00 13.26
CA VAL A 19 6.59 1.43 12.05
C VAL A 19 6.54 2.95 11.95
N ALA A 20 6.30 3.68 13.05
CA ALA A 20 6.34 5.14 13.07
C ALA A 20 7.72 5.68 12.69
N ASP A 21 8.80 5.09 13.19
CA ASP A 21 10.17 5.44 12.82
C ASP A 21 10.47 5.19 11.34
N ILE A 22 9.94 4.09 10.79
CA ILE A 22 10.03 3.81 9.35
C ILE A 22 9.29 4.88 8.54
N ILE A 23 8.09 5.29 8.94
CA ILE A 23 7.33 6.37 8.29
C ILE A 23 8.12 7.68 8.34
N ARG A 24 8.66 8.03 9.52
CA ARG A 24 9.48 9.23 9.75
C ARG A 24 10.70 9.26 8.84
N ARG A 25 11.44 8.15 8.78
CA ARG A 25 12.60 8.00 7.89
C ARG A 25 12.20 8.13 6.43
N HIS A 26 11.09 7.51 6.03
CA HIS A 26 10.61 7.57 4.65
C HIS A 26 10.20 9.01 4.27
N GLY A 27 9.44 9.70 5.11
CA GLY A 27 9.11 11.12 4.93
C GLY A 27 10.34 12.00 4.82
N THR A 28 11.36 11.76 5.66
CA THR A 28 12.65 12.47 5.61
C THR A 28 13.34 12.27 4.25
N LEU A 29 13.43 11.03 3.77
CA LEU A 29 14.09 10.71 2.50
C LEU A 29 13.34 11.29 1.30
N LEU A 30 12.01 11.25 1.31
CA LEU A 30 11.19 11.87 0.27
C LEU A 30 11.37 13.39 0.25
N ALA A 31 11.36 14.04 1.42
CA ALA A 31 11.59 15.48 1.54
C ALA A 31 13.02 15.87 1.09
N ALA A 32 14.03 15.09 1.46
CA ALA A 32 15.41 15.33 1.03
C ALA A 32 15.57 15.24 -0.50
N HIS A 33 14.81 14.35 -1.15
CA HIS A 33 14.92 14.14 -2.59
C HIS A 33 14.05 15.11 -3.43
N PHE A 34 12.84 15.42 -2.96
CA PHE A 34 11.84 16.17 -3.72
C PHE A 34 11.47 17.55 -3.14
N GLY A 35 12.05 17.92 -2.00
CA GLY A 35 11.59 19.04 -1.18
C GLY A 35 10.42 18.64 -0.28
N GLU A 36 10.25 19.35 0.83
CA GLU A 36 9.29 19.01 1.88
C GLU A 36 7.85 18.91 1.38
N ASP A 37 7.34 19.92 0.67
CA ASP A 37 5.95 19.93 0.20
C ASP A 37 5.61 18.69 -0.66
N LYS A 38 6.47 18.35 -1.62
CA LYS A 38 6.27 17.16 -2.45
C LYS A 38 6.50 15.88 -1.66
N GLY A 39 7.51 15.84 -0.79
CA GLY A 39 7.77 14.68 0.06
C GLY A 39 6.60 14.34 0.99
N MET A 40 5.96 15.36 1.57
CA MET A 40 4.76 15.18 2.39
C MET A 40 3.56 14.74 1.57
N ARG A 41 3.39 15.23 0.33
CA ARG A 41 2.35 14.69 -0.57
C ARG A 41 2.58 13.22 -0.93
N ASP A 42 3.83 12.81 -1.10
CA ASP A 42 4.17 11.43 -1.46
C ASP A 42 4.06 10.46 -0.27
N ILE A 43 4.43 10.86 0.95
CA ILE A 43 4.30 9.98 2.12
C ILE A 43 2.83 9.64 2.43
N ARG A 44 1.89 10.57 2.18
CA ARG A 44 0.44 10.35 2.37
C ARG A 44 -0.09 9.10 1.68
N LYS A 45 0.49 8.75 0.51
CA LYS A 45 0.12 7.55 -0.27
C LYS A 45 0.38 6.24 0.49
N HIS A 46 1.31 6.26 1.44
CA HIS A 46 1.79 5.07 2.15
C HIS A 46 1.14 4.89 3.52
N ILE A 47 0.56 5.95 4.11
CA ILE A 47 0.01 5.94 5.48
C ILE A 47 -1.01 4.82 5.70
N ALA A 48 -1.93 4.64 4.74
CA ALA A 48 -2.96 3.60 4.84
C ALA A 48 -2.38 2.19 4.89
N TRP A 49 -1.25 1.95 4.21
CA TRP A 49 -0.59 0.66 4.20
C TRP A 49 0.20 0.40 5.47
N TYR A 50 0.92 1.41 5.99
CA TYR A 50 1.66 1.27 7.25
C TYR A 50 0.74 1.02 8.45
N LEU A 51 -0.40 1.72 8.51
CA LEU A 51 -1.32 1.66 9.65
C LEU A 51 -2.43 0.62 9.46
N HIS A 52 -2.31 -0.27 8.48
CA HIS A 52 -3.27 -1.33 8.24
C HIS A 52 -3.26 -2.32 9.44
N GLY A 53 -4.44 -2.70 9.92
CA GLY A 53 -4.60 -3.57 11.10
C GLY A 53 -4.30 -2.93 12.46
N PHE A 54 -3.47 -1.88 12.53
CA PHE A 54 -3.10 -1.23 13.79
C PHE A 54 -4.25 -0.40 14.40
N PRO A 55 -4.30 -0.19 15.72
CA PRO A 55 -5.32 0.62 16.38
C PRO A 55 -5.00 2.14 16.36
N ALA A 56 -4.75 2.72 15.18
CA ALA A 56 -4.39 4.15 15.08
C ALA A 56 -5.58 5.13 15.19
N GLY A 57 -6.82 4.67 15.36
CA GLY A 57 -8.02 5.53 15.35
C GLY A 57 -8.33 6.17 13.98
N SER A 58 -9.56 6.68 13.78
CA SER A 58 -9.96 7.27 12.48
C SER A 58 -9.49 8.72 12.32
N ALA A 59 -9.49 9.50 13.41
CA ALA A 59 -9.08 10.90 13.40
C ALA A 59 -7.59 11.07 13.09
N LEU A 60 -6.73 10.30 13.76
CA LEU A 60 -5.28 10.36 13.55
C LEU A 60 -4.87 9.88 12.16
N ARG A 61 -5.51 8.83 11.65
CA ARG A 61 -5.34 8.39 10.24
C ARG A 61 -5.67 9.50 9.24
N ARG A 62 -6.79 10.21 9.43
CA ARG A 62 -7.16 11.34 8.57
C ARG A 62 -6.13 12.46 8.65
N ALA A 63 -5.63 12.78 9.84
CA ALA A 63 -4.60 13.81 10.01
C ALA A 63 -3.30 13.42 9.28
N LEU A 64 -2.81 12.20 9.48
CA LEU A 64 -1.61 11.69 8.79
C LEU A 64 -1.78 11.64 7.27
N ALA A 65 -2.99 11.33 6.77
CA ALA A 65 -3.29 11.34 5.34
C ALA A 65 -3.32 12.75 4.72
N MET A 66 -3.30 13.81 5.53
CA MET A 66 -3.37 15.22 5.10
C MET A 66 -2.14 16.05 5.49
N VAL A 67 -1.14 15.42 6.11
CA VAL A 67 0.05 16.07 6.70
C VAL A 67 0.83 16.92 5.69
N LYS A 68 1.25 18.13 6.08
CA LYS A 68 1.88 19.11 5.18
C LYS A 68 3.33 19.40 5.49
N THR A 69 3.77 19.19 6.72
CA THR A 69 5.15 19.46 7.15
C THR A 69 5.75 18.28 7.90
N PHE A 70 7.07 18.26 8.00
CA PHE A 70 7.80 17.27 8.78
C PHE A 70 7.46 17.35 10.26
N ASP A 71 7.36 18.56 10.82
CA ASP A 71 6.99 18.76 12.23
C ASP A 71 5.58 18.26 12.52
N GLU A 72 4.64 18.46 11.59
CA GLU A 72 3.28 17.93 11.73
C GLU A 72 3.30 16.40 11.65
N LEU A 73 4.08 15.81 10.73
CA LEU A 73 4.26 14.36 10.66
C LEU A 73 4.80 13.81 11.98
N ASP A 74 5.83 14.45 12.52
CA ASP A 74 6.47 14.09 13.77
C ASP A 74 5.47 14.08 14.93
N CYS A 75 4.82 15.22 15.16
CA CYS A 75 3.83 15.38 16.22
C CYS A 75 2.65 14.40 16.11
N LEU A 76 2.24 14.04 14.88
CA LEU A 76 1.18 13.07 14.68
C LEU A 76 1.64 11.63 14.95
N LEU A 77 2.87 11.28 14.58
CA LEU A 77 3.45 9.96 14.84
C LEU A 77 3.67 9.72 16.34
N ASP A 78 4.08 10.74 17.10
CA ASP A 78 4.28 10.66 18.56
C ASP A 78 2.99 10.37 19.34
N ARG A 79 1.83 10.54 18.72
CA ARG A 79 0.52 10.21 19.32
C ARG A 79 0.16 8.74 19.19
N LEU A 80 0.93 7.95 18.44
CA LEU A 80 0.72 6.52 18.32
C LEU A 80 1.23 5.81 19.59
N ASP A 81 0.53 4.78 20.04
CA ASP A 81 1.04 3.89 21.08
C ASP A 81 2.12 2.98 20.48
N GLY A 82 3.38 3.34 20.73
CA GLY A 82 4.53 2.63 20.20
C GLY A 82 4.68 1.19 20.70
N THR A 83 4.00 0.83 21.80
CA THR A 83 4.10 -0.51 22.41
C THR A 83 3.22 -1.55 21.72
N VAL A 84 2.33 -1.11 20.83
CA VAL A 84 1.40 -2.01 20.14
C VAL A 84 2.19 -2.98 19.23
N PRO A 85 2.06 -4.31 19.43
CA PRO A 85 2.71 -5.29 18.59
C PRO A 85 2.08 -5.31 17.19
N PHE A 86 2.81 -5.86 16.22
CA PHE A 86 2.28 -6.06 14.87
C PHE A 86 1.01 -6.93 14.92
N PRO A 87 -0.12 -6.47 14.37
CA PRO A 87 -1.38 -7.17 14.51
C PRO A 87 -1.51 -8.32 13.51
N ASP A 88 -2.06 -9.45 13.94
CA ASP A 88 -2.37 -10.59 13.06
C ASP A 88 -3.35 -10.21 11.93
N SER A 89 -4.20 -9.21 12.16
CA SER A 89 -5.11 -8.68 11.12
C SER A 89 -4.38 -7.99 9.97
N ALA A 90 -3.12 -7.58 10.16
CA ALA A 90 -2.28 -7.05 9.09
C ALA A 90 -1.59 -8.15 8.26
N THR A 91 -1.60 -9.40 8.75
CA THR A 91 -1.19 -10.58 7.97
C THR A 91 -2.39 -11.16 7.23
N GLY A 92 -2.39 -11.05 5.90
CA GLY A 92 -3.46 -11.59 5.08
C GLY A 92 -3.34 -11.20 3.61
N ALA A 93 -4.11 -11.88 2.75
CA ALA A 93 -4.16 -11.54 1.34
C ALA A 93 -4.79 -10.14 1.14
N ARG A 94 -4.10 -9.30 0.37
CA ARG A 94 -4.53 -7.95 0.03
C ARG A 94 -5.21 -7.97 -1.34
N GLY A 95 -6.31 -7.23 -1.48
CA GLY A 95 -7.07 -7.13 -2.73
C GLY A 95 -8.43 -7.82 -2.66
N ARG A 96 -9.09 -7.94 -3.82
CA ARG A 96 -10.41 -8.59 -3.91
C ARG A 96 -10.26 -10.07 -3.55
N GLN A 97 -10.96 -10.47 -2.50
CA GLN A 97 -11.09 -11.86 -2.10
C GLN A 97 -12.31 -12.46 -2.78
N GLY A 98 -12.15 -13.63 -3.40
CA GLY A 98 -13.23 -14.35 -4.09
C GLY A 98 -12.77 -15.00 -5.39
N SER A 99 -13.68 -15.74 -6.04
CA SER A 99 -13.37 -16.42 -7.29
C SER A 99 -13.06 -15.40 -8.42
N PRO A 100 -12.15 -15.76 -9.35
CA PRO A 100 -11.89 -14.96 -10.53
C PRO A 100 -13.19 -14.61 -11.26
N ALA A 101 -13.32 -13.38 -11.73
CA ALA A 101 -14.38 -13.06 -12.67
C ALA A 101 -14.17 -13.90 -13.94
N ARG A 102 -15.26 -14.39 -14.52
CA ARG A 102 -15.20 -15.11 -15.80
C ARG A 102 -14.87 -14.05 -16.87
N VAL A 103 -13.64 -14.06 -17.36
CA VAL A 103 -13.23 -13.18 -18.46
C VAL A 103 -13.74 -13.78 -19.76
N ALA A 104 -14.55 -13.04 -20.51
CA ALA A 104 -14.94 -13.40 -21.86
C ALA A 104 -13.92 -12.81 -22.83
N LEU A 105 -13.37 -13.65 -23.69
CA LEU A 105 -12.54 -13.19 -24.81
C LEU A 105 -13.47 -12.85 -26.00
N PRO A 106 -13.09 -11.90 -26.86
CA PRO A 106 -13.77 -11.71 -28.13
C PRO A 106 -13.79 -13.00 -28.95
N ASP A 107 -14.82 -13.15 -29.80
CA ASP A 107 -14.94 -14.31 -30.68
C ASP A 107 -13.70 -14.47 -31.56
N GLY A 108 -13.18 -15.70 -31.65
CA GLY A 108 -12.00 -16.02 -32.46
C GLY A 108 -10.64 -15.77 -31.81
N TRP A 109 -10.56 -15.10 -30.64
CA TRP A 109 -9.29 -14.71 -30.00
C TRP A 109 -8.30 -15.87 -29.74
N LEU A 110 -8.79 -17.07 -29.41
CA LEU A 110 -7.92 -18.23 -29.15
C LEU A 110 -7.52 -19.01 -30.42
N THR A 111 -8.00 -18.58 -31.59
CA THR A 111 -7.78 -19.29 -32.86
C THR A 111 -6.38 -19.03 -33.40
N ASP A 112 -5.84 -17.84 -33.14
CA ASP A 112 -4.48 -17.46 -33.57
C ASP A 112 -3.92 -16.40 -32.59
N PRO A 113 -2.93 -16.75 -31.75
CA PRO A 113 -2.34 -15.84 -30.77
C PRO A 113 -1.48 -14.72 -31.40
N ASP A 114 -1.10 -14.86 -32.68
CA ASP A 114 -0.33 -13.86 -33.43
C ASP A 114 -1.21 -13.02 -34.37
N ASP A 115 -2.53 -13.25 -34.37
CA ASP A 115 -3.48 -12.46 -35.17
C ASP A 115 -3.55 -11.02 -34.65
N CYS A 116 -3.02 -10.10 -35.44
CA CYS A 116 -2.99 -8.67 -35.14
C CYS A 116 -4.28 -7.95 -35.53
N ARG A 117 -5.33 -8.66 -35.96
CA ARG A 117 -6.62 -8.04 -36.32
C ARG A 117 -7.29 -7.44 -35.09
N VAL A 118 -7.66 -6.17 -35.19
CA VAL A 118 -8.49 -5.51 -34.18
C VAL A 118 -9.92 -6.05 -34.31
N PRO A 119 -10.53 -6.60 -33.24
CA PRO A 119 -11.91 -7.07 -33.28
C PRO A 119 -12.87 -5.94 -33.68
N GLU A 120 -13.87 -6.25 -34.53
CA GLU A 120 -14.93 -5.30 -34.86
C GLU A 120 -15.67 -4.87 -33.57
N GLY A 121 -15.73 -3.57 -33.30
CA GLY A 121 -16.35 -3.02 -32.08
C GLY A 121 -15.41 -2.80 -30.89
N ALA A 122 -14.09 -2.96 -31.04
CA ALA A 122 -13.10 -2.64 -29.99
C ALA A 122 -13.13 -1.18 -29.53
N ASP A 123 -13.72 -0.27 -30.31
CA ASP A 123 -13.93 1.15 -29.95
C ASP A 123 -15.19 1.38 -29.10
N ALA A 124 -15.99 0.35 -28.81
CA ALA A 124 -17.13 0.47 -27.91
C ALA A 124 -16.63 0.57 -26.46
N MET A 125 -16.72 1.78 -25.87
CA MET A 125 -16.38 2.04 -24.47
C MET A 125 -17.23 1.20 -23.51
N GLY A 126 -16.74 0.02 -23.17
CA GLY A 126 -17.21 -0.80 -22.05
C GLY A 126 -16.18 -0.80 -20.94
N SER A 127 -16.29 0.15 -20.00
CA SER A 127 -15.51 0.11 -18.76
C SER A 127 -16.01 -1.07 -17.91
N GLY A 128 -15.44 -2.25 -18.11
CA GLY A 128 -15.76 -3.47 -17.35
C GLY A 128 -15.51 -3.28 -15.85
N GLY A 129 -16.54 -3.57 -15.06
CA GLY A 129 -16.48 -3.68 -13.59
C GLY A 129 -16.38 -5.13 -13.11
#